data_AF-A0A0W4ZJ66-F1
#
_entry.id   AF-A0A0W4ZJ66-F1
#
_cell.length_a   1.000
_cell.length_b   1.000
_cell.length_c   1.000
_cell.angle_alpha   90.00
_cell.angle_beta   90.00
_cell.angle_gamma   90.00
#
_symmetry.space_group_name_H-M   'P 1'
#
loop_
_entity.id
_entity.type
_entity.pdbx_description
1 polymer ?
#
loop_
_entity_poly.entity_id
_entity_poly.type
_entity_poly.pdbx_seq_one_letter_code
_entity_poly.pdbx_strand_id
1 'polypeptide(L)'
;MAPISRVPKCQIIRPIVIGNIAMPLGDRKKPDSDHTHAWTVSVKGIYEEDLSYFIKKVVFKLHDTYPNATRTIDKSPFEVSETGWGEFDIAIRIYFVPEAAEKSISLFHRLKLHPYGPNSEVIKEQGLSVTSYQYDEIIFNEPTETMYDILTRHSRAVLPLDRSPTNLFSQRTEQEELDRLELALRKVEEMTKEYKEKIIQLEKKNTKNPEI
;
A
#
# COMPACT_ATOMS: atom_id res chain seq x y z
N MET A 1 4.87 -25.07 30.14
CA MET A 1 4.18 -24.82 28.86
C MET A 1 4.47 -26.00 27.94
N ALA A 2 3.45 -26.59 27.34
CA ALA A 2 3.66 -27.62 26.32
C ALA A 2 4.37 -27.00 25.10
N PRO A 3 5.22 -27.75 24.39
CA PRO A 3 5.86 -27.25 23.17
C PRO A 3 4.80 -26.89 22.13
N ILE A 4 4.96 -25.74 21.48
CA ILE A 4 4.08 -25.31 20.39
C ILE A 4 4.37 -26.20 19.17
N SER A 5 3.43 -27.05 18.80
CA SER A 5 3.51 -27.89 17.60
C SER A 5 3.23 -27.04 16.35
N ARG A 6 4.03 -27.26 15.30
CA ARG A 6 3.94 -26.56 14.00
C ARG A 6 3.75 -27.58 12.89
N VAL A 7 3.05 -27.18 11.82
CA VAL A 7 2.82 -28.02 10.65
C VAL A 7 4.00 -27.89 9.68
N PRO A 8 4.90 -28.88 9.58
CA PRO A 8 6.12 -28.76 8.78
C PRO A 8 5.82 -28.68 7.29
N LYS A 9 6.64 -27.95 6.52
CA LYS A 9 6.51 -27.79 5.06
C LYS A 9 5.14 -27.26 4.60
N CYS A 10 4.39 -26.61 5.48
CA CYS A 10 3.12 -25.98 5.14
C CYS A 10 3.29 -24.47 5.01
N GLN A 11 2.76 -23.89 3.93
CA GLN A 11 2.65 -22.45 3.75
C GLN A 11 1.19 -22.09 3.50
N ILE A 12 0.70 -21.07 4.21
CA ILE A 12 -0.61 -20.50 3.99
C ILE A 12 -0.46 -19.01 3.72
N ILE A 13 -1.02 -18.57 2.60
CA ILE A 13 -0.96 -17.19 2.12
C ILE A 13 -2.30 -16.50 2.42
N ARG A 14 -2.25 -15.26 2.88
CA ARG A 14 -3.41 -14.41 3.12
C ARG A 14 -3.25 -13.07 2.40
N PRO A 15 -4.02 -12.82 1.34
CA PRO A 15 -3.94 -11.57 0.64
C PRO A 15 -4.55 -10.44 1.47
N ILE A 16 -3.93 -9.27 1.38
CA ILE A 16 -4.39 -8.05 2.01
C ILE A 16 -4.24 -6.88 1.03
N VAL A 17 -4.98 -5.82 1.31
CA VAL A 17 -4.93 -4.56 0.60
C VAL A 17 -4.66 -3.45 1.60
N ILE A 18 -3.62 -2.67 1.34
CA ILE A 18 -3.17 -1.59 2.22
C ILE A 18 -3.17 -0.30 1.44
N GLY A 19 -3.69 0.76 2.04
CA GLY A 19 -3.62 2.06 1.41
C GLY A 19 -4.59 3.05 1.96
N ASN A 20 -4.86 4.10 1.19
CA ASN A 20 -5.75 5.16 1.60
C ASN A 20 -6.69 5.64 0.49
N ILE A 21 -7.80 6.21 0.94
CA ILE A 21 -8.62 7.12 0.16
C ILE A 21 -8.45 8.54 0.70
N ALA A 22 -8.57 9.55 -0.16
CA ALA A 22 -8.54 10.95 0.22
C ALA A 22 -9.55 11.75 -0.60
N MET A 23 -10.15 12.77 0.01
CA MET A 23 -11.11 13.67 -0.61
C MET A 23 -10.79 15.11 -0.21
N PRO A 24 -10.85 16.08 -1.15
CA PRO A 24 -10.76 17.49 -0.81
C PRO A 24 -11.86 17.88 0.19
N LEU A 25 -11.53 18.69 1.20
CA LEU A 25 -12.51 19.15 2.18
C LEU A 25 -13.50 20.17 1.58
N GLY A 26 -13.06 20.96 0.59
CA GLY A 26 -13.86 22.04 0.01
C GLY A 26 -14.45 22.95 1.10
N ASP A 27 -15.75 23.17 1.04
CA ASP A 27 -16.49 24.00 2.00
C ASP A 27 -16.55 23.41 3.43
N ARG A 28 -16.18 22.12 3.60
CA ARG A 28 -16.12 21.46 4.93
C ARG A 28 -14.85 21.82 5.70
N LYS A 29 -13.95 22.59 5.09
CA LYS A 29 -12.72 23.07 5.74
C LYS A 29 -13.09 23.99 6.90
N LYS A 30 -12.53 23.72 8.09
CA LYS A 30 -12.67 24.61 9.24
C LYS A 30 -11.88 25.91 8.99
N PRO A 31 -12.41 27.10 9.30
CA PRO A 31 -11.76 28.39 9.00
C PRO A 31 -10.34 28.50 9.57
N ASP A 32 -10.14 28.02 10.80
CA ASP A 32 -8.87 28.10 11.53
C ASP A 32 -7.93 26.91 11.26
N SER A 33 -8.25 26.05 10.30
CA SER A 33 -7.46 24.85 10.01
C SER A 33 -6.77 24.96 8.66
N ASP A 34 -5.50 24.60 8.61
CA ASP A 34 -4.75 24.49 7.35
C ASP A 34 -5.02 23.17 6.60
N HIS A 35 -5.88 22.30 7.13
CA HIS A 35 -6.19 21.02 6.50
C HIS A 35 -6.94 21.22 5.19
N THR A 36 -6.56 20.46 4.17
CA THR A 36 -7.12 20.56 2.82
C THR A 36 -7.86 19.29 2.40
N HIS A 37 -7.53 18.15 2.98
CA HIS A 37 -8.11 16.85 2.64
C HIS A 37 -8.60 16.12 3.89
N ALA A 38 -9.68 15.36 3.74
CA ALA A 38 -10.01 14.24 4.60
C ALA A 38 -9.46 12.97 3.97
N TRP A 39 -8.85 12.10 4.76
CA TRP A 39 -8.27 10.86 4.27
C TRP A 39 -8.53 9.72 5.24
N THR A 40 -8.58 8.49 4.72
CA THR A 40 -8.72 7.28 5.50
C THR A 40 -7.71 6.26 5.02
N VAL A 41 -6.79 5.87 5.90
CA VAL A 41 -5.82 4.78 5.66
C VAL A 41 -6.37 3.49 6.25
N SER A 42 -6.16 2.35 5.60
CA SER A 42 -6.73 1.08 6.03
C SER A 42 -5.91 -0.14 5.61
N VAL A 43 -6.10 -1.23 6.35
CA VAL A 43 -5.69 -2.59 6.00
C VAL A 43 -6.97 -3.43 5.85
N LYS A 44 -7.19 -3.99 4.67
CA LYS A 44 -8.44 -4.69 4.32
C LYS A 44 -8.14 -6.04 3.68
N GLY A 45 -9.07 -6.98 3.80
CA GLY A 45 -9.06 -8.19 3.00
C GLY A 45 -9.53 -7.93 1.58
N ILE A 46 -9.24 -8.86 0.67
CA ILE A 46 -9.89 -8.88 -0.63
C ILE A 46 -11.39 -9.10 -0.41
N TYR A 47 -12.26 -8.44 -1.20
CA TYR A 47 -13.72 -8.62 -1.14
C TYR A 47 -14.33 -8.37 0.24
N GLU A 48 -13.75 -7.43 1.01
CA GLU A 48 -14.22 -7.09 2.36
C GLU A 48 -14.16 -8.28 3.34
N GLU A 49 -13.26 -9.25 3.09
CA GLU A 49 -12.98 -10.32 4.04
C GLU A 49 -12.57 -9.74 5.40
N ASP A 50 -13.19 -10.25 6.46
CA ASP A 50 -12.81 -9.92 7.83
C ASP A 50 -11.48 -10.59 8.18
N LEU A 51 -10.45 -9.78 8.43
CA LEU A 51 -9.11 -10.27 8.77
C LEU A 51 -8.93 -10.56 10.27
N SER A 52 -9.95 -10.28 11.10
CA SER A 52 -9.85 -10.37 12.56
C SER A 52 -9.56 -11.78 13.08
N TYR A 53 -9.79 -12.82 12.28
CA TYR A 53 -9.48 -14.20 12.68
C TYR A 53 -7.97 -14.49 12.75
N PHE A 54 -7.13 -13.69 12.08
CA PHE A 54 -5.67 -13.83 12.17
C PHE A 54 -4.96 -12.54 12.59
N ILE A 55 -5.58 -11.38 12.44
CA ILE A 55 -5.08 -10.08 12.91
C ILE A 55 -5.72 -9.73 14.26
N LYS A 56 -4.88 -9.57 15.28
CA LYS A 56 -5.30 -9.10 16.60
C LYS A 56 -5.51 -7.59 16.66
N LYS A 57 -4.58 -6.84 16.06
CA LYS A 57 -4.62 -5.38 16.01
C LYS A 57 -3.69 -4.83 14.95
N VAL A 58 -3.99 -3.64 14.45
CA VAL A 58 -3.13 -2.86 13.56
C VAL A 58 -2.78 -1.55 14.24
N VAL A 59 -1.50 -1.19 14.18
CA VAL A 59 -0.98 0.08 14.69
C VAL A 59 -0.55 0.95 13.52
N PHE A 60 -1.17 2.11 13.38
CA PHE A 60 -0.82 3.13 12.39
C PHE A 60 -0.01 4.21 13.11
N LYS A 61 1.26 4.38 12.74
CA LYS A 61 2.07 5.52 13.17
C LYS A 61 2.01 6.60 12.09
N LEU A 62 1.28 7.65 12.40
CA LEU A 62 1.15 8.88 11.62
C LEU A 62 2.39 9.78 11.82
N HIS A 63 2.44 10.90 11.10
CA HIS A 63 3.44 11.94 11.33
C HIS A 63 3.31 12.55 12.73
N ASP A 64 4.42 12.91 13.36
CA ASP A 64 4.48 13.33 14.77
C ASP A 64 3.74 14.65 15.06
N THR A 65 3.35 15.39 14.02
CA THR A 65 2.48 16.58 14.15
C THR A 65 1.04 16.25 14.52
N TYR A 66 0.59 15.00 14.34
CA TYR A 66 -0.75 14.60 14.73
C TYR A 66 -0.80 14.32 16.23
N PRO A 67 -1.85 14.80 16.94
CA PRO A 67 -2.09 14.38 18.30
C PRO A 67 -2.33 12.87 18.32
N ASN A 68 -1.69 12.19 19.27
CA ASN A 68 -1.70 10.73 19.36
C ASN A 68 -1.32 10.08 18.01
N ALA A 69 -0.17 10.45 17.45
CA ALA A 69 0.29 9.98 16.15
C ALA A 69 0.35 8.45 16.03
N THR A 70 0.46 7.71 17.13
CA THR A 70 0.33 6.25 17.13
C THR A 70 -1.11 5.84 17.44
N ARG A 71 -1.84 5.38 16.43
CA ARG A 71 -3.22 4.89 16.52
C ARG A 71 -3.23 3.37 16.56
N THR A 72 -3.91 2.79 17.53
CA THR A 72 -4.05 1.33 17.65
C THR A 72 -5.50 0.96 17.42
N ILE A 73 -5.75 0.09 16.44
CA ILE A 73 -7.07 -0.41 16.09
C ILE A 73 -7.07 -1.91 16.36
N ASP A 74 -7.90 -2.37 17.30
CA ASP A 74 -7.94 -3.75 17.78
C ASP A 74 -9.17 -4.53 17.29
N LYS A 75 -10.02 -3.90 16.46
CA LYS A 75 -11.19 -4.51 15.84
C LYS A 75 -11.34 -4.05 14.40
N SER A 76 -11.77 -4.94 13.52
CA SER A 76 -12.16 -4.58 12.16
C SER A 76 -13.34 -3.59 12.16
N PRO A 77 -13.39 -2.59 11.25
CA PRO A 77 -12.42 -2.32 10.19
C PRO A 77 -11.10 -1.71 10.71
N PHE A 78 -9.98 -2.23 10.21
CA PHE A 78 -8.65 -1.73 10.58
C PHE A 78 -8.30 -0.47 9.79
N GLU A 79 -8.89 0.66 10.19
CA GLU A 79 -8.71 1.94 9.50
C GLU A 79 -8.60 3.14 10.44
N VAL A 80 -7.99 4.21 9.93
CA VAL A 80 -7.84 5.50 10.62
C VAL A 80 -8.24 6.60 9.65
N SER A 81 -9.23 7.40 10.04
CA SER A 81 -9.64 8.60 9.33
C SER A 81 -9.11 9.85 10.03
N GLU A 82 -8.58 10.77 9.23
CA GLU A 82 -8.00 12.03 9.70
C GLU A 82 -8.15 13.11 8.64
N THR A 83 -7.76 14.34 9.00
CA THR A 83 -7.67 15.46 8.05
C THR A 83 -6.26 16.00 8.02
N GLY A 84 -5.81 16.51 6.87
CA GLY A 84 -4.46 17.02 6.72
C GLY A 84 -4.23 17.74 5.41
N TRP A 85 -3.00 18.21 5.21
CA TRP A 85 -2.60 18.95 4.02
C TRP A 85 -1.42 18.33 3.26
N GLY A 86 -0.64 17.46 3.91
CA GLY A 86 0.59 16.91 3.36
C GLY A 86 0.57 15.39 3.21
N GLU A 87 1.35 14.90 2.24
CA GLU A 87 1.65 13.49 2.04
C GLU A 87 2.87 13.07 2.88
N PHE A 88 2.78 11.95 3.58
CA PHE A 88 3.85 11.40 4.41
C PHE A 88 3.76 9.88 4.49
N ASP A 89 4.83 9.23 4.97
CA ASP A 89 4.84 7.78 5.16
C ASP A 89 4.16 7.39 6.47
N ILE A 90 3.17 6.52 6.37
CA ILE A 90 2.48 5.91 7.51
C ILE A 90 3.11 4.54 7.74
N ALA A 91 3.70 4.33 8.92
CA ALA A 91 4.17 3.02 9.31
C ALA A 91 2.99 2.20 9.87
N ILE A 92 2.74 1.04 9.29
CA ILE A 92 1.62 0.16 9.60
C ILE A 92 2.20 -1.12 10.20
N ARG A 93 1.87 -1.40 11.46
CA ARG A 93 2.32 -2.61 12.15
C ARG A 93 1.15 -3.52 12.45
N ILE A 94 1.18 -4.72 11.88
CA ILE A 94 0.13 -5.74 12.03
C ILE A 94 0.57 -6.73 13.11
N TYR A 95 -0.25 -6.89 14.13
CA TYR A 95 -0.06 -7.88 15.20
C TYR A 95 -1.03 -9.03 14.99
N PHE A 96 -0.50 -10.25 15.04
CA PHE A 96 -1.30 -11.46 14.89
C PHE A 96 -1.97 -11.90 16.19
N VAL A 97 -2.98 -12.73 16.05
CA VAL A 97 -3.60 -13.45 17.18
C VAL A 97 -2.56 -14.33 17.89
N PRO A 98 -2.68 -14.56 19.21
CA PRO A 98 -1.69 -15.35 19.97
C PRO A 98 -1.42 -16.74 19.38
N GLU A 99 -2.44 -17.36 18.80
CA GLU A 99 -2.42 -18.67 18.17
C GLU A 99 -1.42 -18.74 17.01
N ALA A 100 -1.20 -17.63 16.31
CA ALA A 100 -0.21 -17.57 15.24
C ALA A 100 1.22 -17.82 15.75
N ALA A 101 1.51 -17.44 17.00
CA ALA A 101 2.86 -17.44 17.58
C ALA A 101 3.90 -16.77 16.66
N GLU A 102 3.48 -15.75 15.90
CA GLU A 102 4.31 -14.99 14.98
C GLU A 102 4.62 -13.58 15.51
N LYS A 103 5.76 -13.03 15.11
CA LYS A 103 6.10 -11.62 15.37
C LYS A 103 5.22 -10.71 14.51
N SER A 104 4.99 -9.48 14.98
CA SER A 104 4.31 -8.47 14.18
C SER A 104 5.11 -8.11 12.93
N ILE A 105 4.44 -7.88 11.82
CA ILE A 105 5.05 -7.35 10.59
C ILE A 105 4.89 -5.84 10.53
N SER A 106 5.81 -5.14 9.87
CA SER A 106 5.77 -3.69 9.67
C SER A 106 5.86 -3.37 8.18
N LEU A 107 4.95 -2.53 7.73
CA LEU A 107 4.78 -2.09 6.34
C LEU A 107 4.74 -0.56 6.32
N PHE A 108 4.97 0.04 5.17
CA PHE A 108 4.93 1.49 5.00
C PHE A 108 4.02 1.83 3.84
N HIS A 109 3.10 2.77 4.07
CA HIS A 109 2.25 3.32 3.02
C HIS A 109 2.48 4.82 2.90
N ARG A 110 2.84 5.29 1.70
CA ARG A 110 2.91 6.72 1.42
C ARG A 110 1.49 7.26 1.25
N LEU A 111 1.02 8.06 2.20
CA LEU A 111 -0.31 8.70 2.12
C LEU A 111 -0.40 9.53 0.83
N LYS A 112 -1.43 9.26 0.02
CA LYS A 112 -1.70 9.98 -1.23
C LYS A 112 -2.92 10.87 -1.10
N LEU A 113 -2.73 12.16 -1.30
CA LEU A 113 -3.79 13.17 -1.24
C LEU A 113 -4.13 13.72 -2.62
N HIS A 114 -3.11 13.83 -3.48
CA HIS A 114 -3.27 14.42 -4.81
C HIS A 114 -3.27 13.34 -5.90
N PRO A 115 -4.04 13.55 -6.99
CA PRO A 115 -4.02 12.61 -8.09
C PRO A 115 -2.71 12.72 -8.87
N TYR A 116 -2.24 11.59 -9.38
CA TYR A 116 -1.05 11.48 -10.23
C TYR A 116 -1.41 10.82 -11.56
N GLY A 117 -0.67 11.18 -12.62
CA GLY A 117 -0.82 10.58 -13.94
C GLY A 117 -1.74 11.36 -14.89
N PRO A 118 -2.08 10.77 -16.06
CA PRO A 118 -2.73 11.49 -17.16
C PRO A 118 -4.09 12.09 -16.83
N ASN A 119 -4.85 11.47 -15.91
CA ASN A 119 -6.19 11.91 -15.51
C ASN A 119 -6.17 12.85 -14.29
N SER A 120 -4.98 13.30 -13.85
CA SER A 120 -4.85 14.07 -12.60
C SER A 120 -5.55 15.41 -12.63
N GLU A 121 -5.51 16.12 -13.76
CA GLU A 121 -6.20 17.40 -13.94
C GLU A 121 -7.71 17.24 -13.82
N VAL A 122 -8.28 16.22 -14.46
CA VAL A 122 -9.72 15.92 -14.41
C VAL A 122 -10.17 15.59 -12.99
N ILE A 123 -9.42 14.73 -12.27
CA ILE A 123 -9.73 14.37 -10.88
C ILE A 123 -9.70 15.61 -9.98
N LYS A 124 -8.73 16.50 -10.20
CA LYS A 124 -8.56 17.73 -9.42
C LYS A 124 -9.67 18.74 -9.70
N GLU A 125 -9.99 18.98 -10.97
CA GLU A 125 -11.04 19.93 -11.38
C GLU A 125 -12.43 19.51 -10.92
N GLN A 126 -12.72 18.21 -10.96
CA GLN A 126 -14.00 17.64 -10.52
C GLN A 126 -14.06 17.38 -9.01
N GLY A 127 -12.96 17.59 -8.28
CA GLY A 127 -12.89 17.34 -6.84
C GLY A 127 -13.14 15.88 -6.45
N LEU A 128 -12.79 14.94 -7.31
CA LEU A 128 -12.99 13.50 -7.09
C LEU A 128 -12.02 12.94 -6.03
N SER A 129 -12.41 11.81 -5.43
CA SER A 129 -11.56 11.12 -4.45
C SER A 129 -10.30 10.55 -5.10
N VAL A 130 -9.18 10.66 -4.39
CA VAL A 130 -7.92 9.98 -4.70
C VAL A 130 -7.88 8.66 -3.95
N THR A 131 -7.60 7.58 -4.66
CA THR A 131 -7.46 6.24 -4.08
C THR A 131 -6.08 5.71 -4.38
N SER A 132 -5.37 5.25 -3.35
CA SER A 132 -4.06 4.62 -3.48
C SER A 132 -4.02 3.40 -2.57
N TYR A 133 -4.22 2.23 -3.17
CA TYR A 133 -4.10 0.94 -2.51
C TYR A 133 -2.99 0.12 -3.16
N GLN A 134 -2.44 -0.79 -2.39
CA GLN A 134 -1.43 -1.75 -2.79
C GLN A 134 -1.85 -3.13 -2.31
N TYR A 135 -1.66 -4.12 -3.18
CA TYR A 135 -1.82 -5.53 -2.85
C TYR A 135 -0.57 -6.03 -2.12
N ASP A 136 -0.77 -6.85 -1.09
CA ASP A 136 0.30 -7.54 -0.38
C ASP A 136 -0.18 -8.91 0.12
N GLU A 137 0.74 -9.78 0.51
CA GLU A 137 0.45 -11.14 0.95
C GLU A 137 1.14 -11.46 2.28
N ILE A 138 0.35 -11.84 3.27
CA ILE A 138 0.88 -12.37 4.53
C ILE A 138 1.09 -13.87 4.39
N ILE A 139 2.35 -14.28 4.52
CA ILE A 139 2.75 -15.69 4.41
C ILE A 139 3.00 -16.27 5.80
N PHE A 140 2.18 -17.24 6.19
CA PHE A 140 2.39 -18.06 7.38
C PHE A 140 3.21 -19.29 7.03
N ASN A 141 4.50 -19.27 7.39
CA ASN A 141 5.42 -20.39 7.21
C ASN A 141 5.35 -21.33 8.40
N GLU A 142 5.07 -22.61 8.12
CA GLU A 142 4.94 -23.67 9.13
C GLU A 142 4.08 -23.21 10.32
N PRO A 143 2.80 -22.83 10.08
CA PRO A 143 1.94 -22.30 11.13
C PRO A 143 1.80 -23.29 12.28
N THR A 144 1.50 -22.78 13.47
CA THR A 144 1.09 -23.63 14.60
C THR A 144 -0.13 -24.45 14.21
N GLU A 145 -0.34 -25.62 14.82
CA GLU A 145 -1.54 -26.44 14.55
C GLU A 145 -2.84 -25.66 14.77
N THR A 146 -2.90 -24.86 15.86
CA THR A 146 -4.05 -23.99 16.14
C THR A 146 -4.26 -22.93 15.08
N MET A 147 -3.18 -22.32 14.58
CA MET A 147 -3.27 -21.32 13.53
C MET A 147 -3.63 -21.95 12.18
N TYR A 148 -3.10 -23.13 11.89
CA TYR A 148 -3.45 -23.89 10.70
C TYR A 148 -4.95 -24.18 10.66
N ASP A 149 -5.54 -24.63 11.77
CA ASP A 149 -6.98 -24.85 11.91
C ASP A 149 -7.79 -23.55 11.70
N ILE A 150 -7.36 -22.46 12.33
CA ILE A 150 -8.00 -21.15 12.15
C ILE A 150 -7.96 -20.74 10.68
N LEU A 151 -6.79 -20.79 10.04
CA LEU A 151 -6.61 -20.39 8.66
C LEU A 151 -7.41 -21.30 7.72
N THR A 152 -7.43 -22.62 7.92
CA THR A 152 -8.13 -23.54 7.00
C THR A 152 -9.65 -23.54 7.15
N ARG A 153 -10.19 -23.13 8.30
CA ARG A 153 -11.64 -22.95 8.50
C ARG A 153 -12.21 -21.73 7.77
N HIS A 154 -11.37 -20.72 7.52
CA HIS A 154 -11.75 -19.53 6.77
C HIS A 154 -11.43 -19.74 5.29
N SER A 155 -12.32 -19.25 4.41
CA SER A 155 -12.12 -19.35 2.97
C SER A 155 -10.76 -18.79 2.57
N ARG A 156 -10.05 -19.48 1.67
CA ARG A 156 -8.86 -18.92 1.06
C ARG A 156 -9.32 -17.83 0.09
N ALA A 157 -9.21 -16.57 0.48
CA ALA A 157 -9.25 -15.48 -0.49
C ALA A 157 -8.10 -15.70 -1.48
N VAL A 158 -8.45 -15.90 -2.74
CA VAL A 158 -7.51 -15.96 -3.86
C VAL A 158 -7.66 -14.65 -4.62
N LEU A 159 -6.56 -14.13 -5.17
CA LEU A 159 -6.63 -13.00 -6.07
C LEU A 159 -7.59 -13.35 -7.23
N PRO A 160 -8.64 -12.55 -7.45
CA PRO A 160 -9.66 -12.89 -8.42
C PRO A 160 -9.18 -12.76 -9.85
N LEU A 161 -9.88 -13.40 -10.79
CA LEU A 161 -9.53 -13.32 -12.21
C LEU A 161 -9.70 -11.91 -12.78
N ASP A 162 -10.79 -11.23 -12.41
CA ASP A 162 -11.11 -9.88 -12.90
C ASP A 162 -11.46 -8.94 -11.73
N ARG A 163 -11.35 -7.63 -11.98
CA ARG A 163 -11.62 -6.57 -11.01
C ARG A 163 -13.11 -6.44 -10.72
N SER A 164 -13.43 -5.89 -9.56
CA SER A 164 -14.79 -5.57 -9.12
C SER A 164 -14.88 -4.12 -8.66
N PRO A 165 -16.09 -3.55 -8.51
CA PRO A 165 -16.25 -2.20 -8.00
C PRO A 165 -15.64 -1.97 -6.61
N THR A 166 -15.59 -3.02 -5.77
CA THR A 166 -15.07 -2.96 -4.39
C THR A 166 -13.61 -3.38 -4.28
N ASN A 167 -13.07 -4.09 -5.28
CA ASN A 167 -11.68 -4.52 -5.30
C ASN A 167 -11.09 -4.39 -6.71
N LEU A 168 -10.10 -3.50 -6.84
CA LEU A 168 -9.37 -3.26 -8.08
C LEU A 168 -8.34 -4.36 -8.37
N PHE A 169 -7.87 -5.09 -7.36
CA PHE A 169 -6.78 -6.07 -7.49
C PHE A 169 -7.29 -7.42 -7.98
N SER A 170 -6.80 -7.82 -9.15
CA SER A 170 -7.10 -9.08 -9.84
C SER A 170 -5.90 -9.55 -10.66
N GLN A 171 -5.89 -10.81 -11.05
CA GLN A 171 -4.86 -11.39 -11.93
C GLN A 171 -4.78 -10.64 -13.27
N ARG A 172 -5.93 -10.22 -13.82
CA ARG A 172 -5.96 -9.41 -15.04
C ARG A 172 -5.30 -8.05 -14.85
N THR A 173 -5.64 -7.33 -13.79
CA THR A 173 -5.04 -6.02 -13.52
C THR A 173 -3.55 -6.12 -13.20
N GLU A 174 -3.10 -7.21 -12.59
CA GLU A 174 -1.68 -7.49 -12.38
C GLU A 174 -0.96 -7.65 -13.73
N GLN A 175 -1.53 -8.41 -14.67
CA GLN A 175 -0.98 -8.55 -16.01
C GLN A 175 -0.93 -7.20 -16.76
N GLU A 176 -1.99 -6.41 -16.69
CA GLU A 176 -2.05 -5.08 -17.32
C GLU A 176 -0.97 -4.13 -16.74
N GLU A 177 -0.73 -4.17 -15.43
CA GLU A 177 0.35 -3.39 -14.80
C GLU A 177 1.74 -3.93 -15.14
N LEU A 178 1.93 -5.24 -15.26
CA LEU A 178 3.19 -5.83 -15.74
C LEU A 178 3.53 -5.37 -17.16
N ASP A 179 2.56 -5.42 -18.08
CA ASP A 179 2.73 -4.96 -19.46
C ASP A 179 3.09 -3.46 -19.49
N ARG A 180 2.44 -2.66 -18.63
CA ARG A 180 2.72 -1.23 -18.48
C ARG A 180 4.13 -0.96 -17.96
N LEU A 181 4.57 -1.71 -16.95
CA LEU A 181 5.91 -1.60 -16.38
C LEU A 181 6.97 -2.00 -17.41
N GLU A 182 6.72 -3.05 -18.20
CA GLU A 182 7.61 -3.47 -19.27
C GLU A 182 7.78 -2.36 -20.31
N LEU A 183 6.68 -1.72 -20.74
CA LEU A 183 6.73 -0.59 -21.66
C LEU A 183 7.50 0.60 -21.07
N ALA A 184 7.28 0.90 -19.78
CA ALA A 184 7.98 1.98 -19.09
C ALA A 184 9.50 1.70 -19.00
N LEU A 185 9.89 0.46 -18.70
CA LEU A 185 11.29 0.04 -18.65
C LEU A 185 11.99 0.22 -20.00
N ARG A 186 11.36 -0.25 -21.09
CA ARG A 186 11.91 -0.07 -22.45
C ARG A 186 12.14 1.41 -22.77
N LYS A 187 11.18 2.28 -22.43
CA LYS A 187 11.33 3.72 -22.62
C LYS A 187 12.47 4.32 -21.80
N VAL A 188 12.65 3.88 -20.55
CA VAL A 188 13.77 4.32 -19.70
C VAL A 188 15.10 3.87 -20.29
N GLU A 189 15.19 2.65 -20.81
CA GLU A 189 16.39 2.14 -21.48
C GLU A 189 16.75 2.95 -22.72
N GLU A 190 15.77 3.25 -23.58
CA GLU A 190 15.94 4.11 -24.75
C GLU A 190 16.45 5.51 -24.37
N MET A 191 15.77 6.18 -23.42
CA MET A 191 16.21 7.48 -22.93
C MET A 191 17.62 7.41 -22.34
N THR A 192 17.92 6.38 -21.54
CA THR A 192 19.25 6.20 -20.94
C THR A 192 20.33 6.07 -22.01
N LYS A 193 20.05 5.34 -23.10
CA LYS A 193 20.96 5.23 -24.24
C LYS A 193 21.19 6.58 -24.91
N GLU A 194 20.12 7.32 -25.22
CA GLU A 194 20.23 8.65 -25.83
C GLU A 194 21.03 9.63 -24.96
N TYR A 195 20.78 9.66 -23.66
CA TYR A 195 21.51 10.57 -22.75
C TYR A 195 22.98 10.18 -22.60
N LYS A 196 23.31 8.89 -22.59
CA LYS A 196 24.71 8.43 -22.61
C LYS A 196 25.43 8.88 -23.87
N GLU A 197 24.80 8.76 -25.04
CA GLU A 197 25.37 9.24 -26.30
C GLU A 197 25.57 10.76 -26.30
N LYS A 198 24.59 11.52 -25.79
CA LYS A 198 24.71 12.99 -25.64
C LYS A 198 25.87 13.38 -24.72
N ILE A 199 26.06 12.69 -23.59
CA ILE A 199 27.17 12.94 -22.65
C ILE A 199 28.51 12.71 -23.37
N ILE A 200 28.67 11.58 -24.06
CA ILE A 200 29.91 11.27 -24.81
C ILE A 200 30.21 12.34 -25.86
N GLN A 201 29.18 12.85 -26.56
CA GLN A 201 29.36 13.92 -27.54
C GLN A 201 29.78 15.25 -26.90
N LEU A 202 29.21 15.60 -25.74
CA LEU A 202 29.55 16.80 -24.99
C LEU A 202 30.98 16.73 -24.44
N GLU A 203 31.38 15.59 -23.87
CA GLU A 203 32.77 15.36 -23.40
C GLU A 203 33.76 15.54 -24.54
N LYS A 204 33.53 14.92 -25.71
CA LYS A 204 34.38 15.08 -26.90
C LYS A 204 34.48 16.52 -27.40
N LYS A 205 33.42 17.32 -27.27
CA LYS A 205 33.44 18.74 -27.62
C LYS A 205 34.23 19.55 -26.59
N ASN A 206 34.09 19.24 -25.30
CA ASN A 206 34.81 19.90 -24.22
C ASN A 206 36.32 19.63 -24.28
N THR A 207 36.76 18.40 -24.60
CA THR A 207 38.19 18.09 -24.78
C THR A 207 38.82 18.81 -25.98
N LYS A 208 38.00 19.24 -26.97
CA LYS A 208 38.47 19.97 -28.15
C LYS A 208 38.50 21.49 -27.96
N ASN A 209 37.88 22.01 -26.91
CA ASN A 209 37.90 23.41 -26.52
C ASN A 209 38.26 23.51 -25.02
N PRO A 210 39.50 23.15 -24.62
CA PRO A 210 39.97 23.55 -23.31
C PRO A 210 39.98 25.08 -23.29
N GLU A 211 39.27 25.68 -22.33
CA GLU A 211 39.25 27.14 -22.16
C GLU A 211 40.69 27.70 -22.16
N ILE A 212 40.85 28.84 -22.83
CA ILE A 212 42.09 29.63 -22.97
C ILE A 212 42.73 29.91 -21.61
#